data_AF-A0A2N3J281-F1
#
_entry.id   AF-A0A2N3J281-F1
#
_cell.length_a   1.000
_cell.length_b   1.000
_cell.length_c   1.000
_cell.angle_alpha   90.00
_cell.angle_beta   90.00
_cell.angle_gamma   90.00
#
_symmetry.space_group_name_H-M   'P 1'
#
loop_
_entity.id
_entity.type
_entity.pdbx_description
1 polymer ?
#
loop_
_entity_poly.entity_id
_entity_poly.type
_entity_poly.pdbx_seq_one_letter_code
_entity_poly.pdbx_strand_id
1 'polypeptide(L)'
;MSRYPGEEARIKLGWWRSHRFLLLRRLTQFSVLGLFLLGPLAGIWILKGNLSSSLLLETVPLTDPLTLLQSLAAGHWPITTLWLGAAIVLAGYWLVGGRVFCSWVCPVNLITDAAAWLRGRLGLKGNGQFSRTTRYWLLAMVLVVPAVVGVMAWELVNPVSLAMRGLLFGMGAGWALLAALFLFDLFVLERGWCGHLCPVGAFYALVNRVGFIKISAKGRERCSNCMDCYAVCPERPILRGPVHGAKRGHGPLIAAQECTNCGRCIDVCAEQVFEITVGFAVKAEKTLENK
;
A
#
# COMPACT_ATOMS: atom_id res chain seq x y z
N MET A 1 19.81 -15.64 19.02
CA MET A 1 19.38 -14.23 19.03
C MET A 1 18.76 -13.91 17.68
N SER A 2 17.47 -13.59 17.61
CA SER A 2 16.87 -13.10 16.35
C SER A 2 17.41 -11.70 16.10
N ARG A 3 18.35 -11.58 15.15
CA ARG A 3 18.90 -10.29 14.70
C ARG A 3 17.75 -9.38 14.27
N TYR A 4 17.74 -8.13 14.73
CA TYR A 4 16.73 -7.17 14.29
C TYR A 4 16.98 -6.84 12.81
N PRO A 5 15.99 -6.97 11.91
CA PRO A 5 16.20 -6.72 10.49
C PRO A 5 16.75 -5.31 10.23
N GLY A 6 17.87 -5.20 9.50
CA GLY A 6 18.51 -3.93 9.17
C GLY A 6 19.49 -3.40 10.23
N GLU A 7 19.85 -4.19 11.24
CA GLU A 7 20.90 -3.84 12.21
C GLU A 7 22.25 -3.57 11.53
N GLU A 8 22.63 -4.38 10.54
CA GLU A 8 23.85 -4.15 9.75
C GLU A 8 23.82 -2.84 8.97
N ALA A 9 22.65 -2.52 8.40
CA ALA A 9 22.45 -1.29 7.65
C ALA A 9 22.57 -0.07 8.57
N ARG A 10 22.11 -0.16 9.82
CA ARG A 10 22.29 0.92 10.81
C ARG A 10 23.77 1.17 11.13
N ILE A 11 24.55 0.10 11.28
CA ILE A 11 25.98 0.19 11.59
C ILE A 11 26.77 0.73 10.39
N LYS A 12 26.54 0.19 9.18
CA LYS A 12 27.30 0.57 7.98
C LYS A 12 26.86 1.90 7.35
N LEU A 13 25.55 2.19 7.33
CA LEU A 13 24.96 3.31 6.59
C LEU A 13 24.46 4.44 7.50
N GLY A 14 24.48 4.23 8.80
CA GLY A 14 23.94 5.17 9.79
C GLY A 14 22.43 5.06 9.99
N TRP A 15 21.95 5.78 11.00
CA TRP A 15 20.56 5.74 11.43
C TRP A 15 19.59 6.34 10.41
N TRP A 16 19.96 7.46 9.79
CA TRP A 16 19.11 8.16 8.82
C TRP A 16 18.82 7.31 7.59
N ARG A 17 19.86 6.76 6.96
CA ARG A 17 19.72 5.97 5.72
C ARG A 17 18.96 4.66 5.93
N SER A 18 18.99 4.12 7.15
CA SER A 18 18.27 2.89 7.51
C SER A 18 16.82 3.09 7.94
N HIS A 19 16.34 4.33 8.07
CA HIS A 19 14.96 4.66 8.43
C HIS A 19 14.30 5.69 7.53
N ARG A 20 14.99 6.25 6.54
CA ARG A 20 14.49 7.37 5.73
C ARG A 20 13.13 7.10 5.12
N PHE A 21 12.89 5.94 4.51
CA PHE A 21 11.60 5.68 3.86
C PHE A 21 10.51 5.40 4.89
N LEU A 22 10.86 4.76 6.01
CA LEU A 22 9.92 4.61 7.12
C LEU A 22 9.48 5.98 7.67
N LEU A 23 10.43 6.89 7.94
CA LEU A 23 10.15 8.22 8.48
C LEU A 23 9.36 9.07 7.49
N LEU A 24 9.77 9.11 6.22
CA LEU A 24 9.07 9.84 5.17
C LEU A 24 7.62 9.35 5.01
N ARG A 25 7.40 8.03 5.04
CA ARG A 25 6.04 7.46 4.98
C ARG A 25 5.19 7.89 6.17
N ARG A 26 5.74 7.84 7.38
CA ARG A 26 5.01 8.26 8.59
C ARG A 26 4.71 9.75 8.57
N LEU A 27 5.67 10.56 8.13
CA LEU A 27 5.48 11.99 7.93
C LEU A 27 4.34 12.24 6.94
N THR A 28 4.36 11.62 5.75
CA THR A 28 3.28 11.77 4.77
C THR A 28 1.93 11.33 5.31
N GLN A 29 1.85 10.17 5.96
CA GLN A 29 0.60 9.68 6.56
C GLN A 29 0.07 10.67 7.60
N PHE A 30 0.90 11.10 8.55
CA PHE A 30 0.47 12.04 9.59
C PHE A 30 0.16 13.44 9.02
N SER A 31 0.89 13.91 8.01
CA SER A 31 0.59 15.16 7.31
C SER A 31 -0.77 15.08 6.64
N VAL A 32 -1.08 14.01 5.91
CA VAL A 32 -2.39 13.83 5.27
C VAL A 32 -3.51 13.79 6.32
N LEU A 33 -3.34 13.02 7.39
CA LEU A 33 -4.32 12.98 8.48
C LEU A 33 -4.49 14.33 9.17
N GLY A 34 -3.40 15.04 9.40
CA GLY A 34 -3.40 16.40 9.94
C GLY A 34 -4.18 17.36 9.07
N LEU A 35 -4.00 17.31 7.74
CA LEU A 35 -4.73 18.17 6.79
C LEU A 35 -6.25 17.92 6.85
N PHE A 36 -6.70 16.68 7.03
CA PHE A 36 -8.12 16.38 7.24
C PHE A 36 -8.63 16.84 8.61
N LEU A 37 -7.79 16.81 9.65
CA LEU A 37 -8.15 17.24 11.01
C LEU A 37 -8.13 18.76 11.20
N LEU A 38 -7.42 19.51 10.36
CA LEU A 38 -7.39 20.99 10.43
C LEU A 38 -8.77 21.63 10.24
N GLY A 39 -9.65 21.01 9.46
CA GLY A 39 -11.02 21.48 9.28
C GLY A 39 -11.81 21.44 10.60
N PRO A 40 -12.05 20.25 11.18
CA PRO A 40 -12.79 20.12 12.43
C PRO A 40 -12.13 20.78 13.65
N LEU A 41 -10.79 20.76 13.74
CA LEU A 41 -10.07 21.22 14.94
C LEU A 41 -9.73 22.72 14.92
N ALA A 42 -9.43 23.29 13.74
CA ALA A 42 -8.95 24.66 13.60
C ALA A 42 -9.82 25.54 12.70
N GLY A 43 -10.90 24.99 12.11
CA GLY A 43 -11.77 25.71 11.19
C GLY A 43 -11.15 25.98 9.81
N ILE A 44 -9.95 25.44 9.53
CA ILE A 44 -9.22 25.65 8.27
C ILE A 44 -9.49 24.47 7.34
N TRP A 45 -10.39 24.64 6.39
CA TRP A 45 -10.86 23.58 5.51
C TRP A 45 -10.01 23.42 4.23
N ILE A 46 -8.79 22.90 4.38
CA ILE A 46 -7.91 22.61 3.23
C ILE A 46 -8.38 21.35 2.48
N LEU A 47 -8.79 20.31 3.22
CA LEU A 47 -9.38 19.09 2.68
C LEU A 47 -10.75 18.86 3.32
N LYS A 48 -11.81 18.90 2.50
CA LYS A 48 -13.17 18.54 2.93
C LYS A 48 -13.50 17.12 2.45
N GLY A 49 -14.02 16.27 3.33
CA GLY A 49 -14.44 14.91 2.99
C GLY A 49 -13.55 13.82 3.60
N ASN A 50 -13.32 12.74 2.86
CA ASN A 50 -12.51 11.59 3.29
C ASN A 50 -11.61 11.08 2.14
N LEU A 51 -10.86 10.00 2.37
CA LEU A 51 -9.95 9.42 1.36
C LEU A 51 -10.67 8.80 0.15
N SER A 52 -11.97 8.51 0.24
CA SER A 52 -12.79 7.99 -0.88
C SER A 52 -13.32 9.13 -1.77
N SER A 53 -13.66 10.27 -1.17
CA SER A 53 -14.05 11.50 -1.87
C SER A 53 -13.68 12.71 -1.02
N SER A 54 -12.79 13.55 -1.55
CA SER A 54 -12.41 14.82 -0.92
C SER A 54 -12.35 15.97 -1.92
N LEU A 55 -12.55 17.18 -1.42
CA LEU A 55 -12.33 18.43 -2.14
C LEU A 55 -11.09 19.10 -1.55
N LEU A 56 -10.07 19.27 -2.38
CA LEU A 56 -8.87 20.05 -2.06
C LEU A 56 -9.15 21.52 -2.36
N LEU A 57 -8.99 22.36 -1.33
CA LEU A 57 -9.18 23.82 -1.40
C LEU A 57 -10.50 24.22 -2.08
N GLU A 58 -11.56 23.44 -1.84
CA GLU A 58 -12.91 23.61 -2.42
C GLU A 58 -12.98 23.57 -3.96
N THR A 59 -11.86 23.31 -4.65
CA THR A 59 -11.71 23.53 -6.09
C THR A 59 -11.29 22.28 -6.85
N VAL A 60 -10.46 21.41 -6.25
CA VAL A 60 -9.97 20.20 -6.91
C VAL A 60 -10.64 18.96 -6.29
N PRO A 61 -11.53 18.27 -7.02
CA PRO A 61 -12.09 17.01 -6.55
C PRO A 61 -11.03 15.92 -6.61
N LEU A 62 -10.90 15.16 -5.52
CA LEU A 62 -10.08 13.96 -5.42
C LEU A 62 -11.03 12.81 -5.08
N THR A 63 -11.34 12.00 -6.08
CA THR A 63 -12.24 10.85 -5.95
C THR A 63 -11.45 9.57 -6.15
N ASP A 64 -11.62 8.60 -5.26
CA ASP A 64 -11.04 7.27 -5.45
C ASP A 64 -11.69 6.60 -6.68
N PRO A 65 -10.91 6.20 -7.70
CA PRO A 65 -11.44 5.51 -8.87
C PRO A 65 -12.25 4.25 -8.52
N LEU A 66 -11.93 3.55 -7.42
CA LEU A 66 -12.72 2.41 -6.98
C LEU A 66 -14.11 2.82 -6.48
N THR A 67 -14.22 3.97 -5.81
CA THR A 67 -15.51 4.51 -5.35
C THR A 67 -16.35 4.98 -6.54
N LEU A 68 -15.72 5.60 -7.54
CA LEU A 68 -16.39 5.97 -8.79
C LEU A 68 -16.96 4.73 -9.50
N LEU A 69 -16.18 3.66 -9.63
CA LEU A 69 -16.62 2.41 -10.25
C LEU A 69 -17.80 1.78 -9.49
N GLN A 70 -17.79 1.82 -8.16
CA GLN A 70 -18.91 1.34 -7.35
C GLN A 70 -20.17 2.18 -7.51
N SER A 71 -20.04 3.51 -7.61
CA SER A 71 -21.17 4.42 -7.86
C SER A 71 -21.84 4.11 -9.20
N LEU A 72 -21.03 3.90 -10.24
CA LEU A 72 -21.51 3.50 -11.57
C LEU A 72 -22.16 2.12 -11.55
N ALA A 73 -21.55 1.16 -10.87
CA ALA A 73 -22.10 -0.18 -10.73
C ALA A 73 -23.47 -0.14 -10.04
N ALA A 74 -23.65 0.71 -9.03
CA ALA A 74 -24.91 0.92 -8.34
C ALA A 74 -25.98 1.67 -9.15
N GLY A 75 -25.70 2.06 -10.40
CA GLY A 75 -26.63 2.77 -11.27
C GLY A 75 -26.73 4.27 -11.02
N HIS A 76 -25.87 4.83 -10.17
CA HIS A 76 -25.84 6.27 -9.89
C HIS A 76 -24.92 6.97 -10.88
N TRP A 77 -25.47 7.87 -11.71
CA TRP A 77 -24.67 8.67 -12.64
C TRP A 77 -23.90 9.77 -11.87
N PRO A 78 -22.57 9.66 -11.74
CA PRO A 78 -21.79 10.60 -10.93
C PRO A 78 -21.67 11.95 -11.65
N ILE A 79 -21.64 13.04 -10.87
CA ILE A 79 -21.40 14.39 -11.39
C ILE A 79 -20.05 14.42 -12.12
N THR A 80 -19.94 15.21 -13.18
CA THR A 80 -18.72 15.35 -14.01
C THR A 80 -17.45 15.68 -13.20
N THR A 81 -17.60 16.35 -12.06
CA THR A 81 -16.52 16.65 -11.11
C THR A 81 -15.90 15.39 -10.49
N LEU A 82 -16.68 14.31 -10.26
CA LEU A 82 -16.16 13.05 -9.73
C LEU A 82 -15.30 12.31 -10.76
N TRP A 83 -15.67 12.40 -12.05
CA TRP A 83 -14.89 11.83 -13.15
C TRP A 83 -13.53 12.51 -13.29
N LEU A 84 -13.52 13.85 -13.26
CA LEU A 84 -12.28 14.63 -13.29
C LEU A 84 -11.38 14.27 -12.10
N GLY A 85 -11.96 14.17 -10.90
CA GLY A 85 -11.20 13.81 -9.70
C GLY A 85 -10.62 12.40 -9.75
N ALA A 86 -11.38 11.42 -10.23
CA ALA A 86 -10.89 10.05 -10.43
C ALA A 86 -9.78 9.99 -11.49
N ALA A 87 -9.90 10.74 -12.58
CA ALA A 87 -8.88 10.83 -13.61
C ALA A 87 -7.57 11.42 -13.07
N ILE A 88 -7.64 12.50 -12.29
CA ILE A 88 -6.47 13.12 -11.64
C ILE A 88 -5.78 12.13 -10.69
N VAL A 89 -6.57 11.48 -9.83
CA VAL A 89 -6.06 10.49 -8.86
C VAL A 89 -5.42 9.30 -9.57
N LEU A 90 -6.09 8.77 -10.60
CA LEU A 90 -5.58 7.64 -11.37
C LEU A 90 -4.29 8.00 -12.11
N ALA A 91 -4.23 9.19 -12.75
CA ALA A 91 -3.03 9.67 -13.43
C ALA A 91 -1.86 9.87 -12.46
N GLY A 92 -2.11 10.47 -11.29
CA GLY A 92 -1.10 10.65 -10.25
C GLY A 92 -0.54 9.32 -9.74
N TYR A 93 -1.41 8.37 -9.39
CA TYR A 93 -0.97 7.05 -8.94
C TYR A 93 -0.39 6.18 -10.06
N TRP A 94 -0.78 6.39 -11.30
CA TRP A 94 -0.16 5.74 -12.45
C TRP A 94 1.30 6.19 -12.63
N LEU A 95 1.57 7.50 -12.51
CA LEU A 95 2.91 8.08 -12.60
C LEU A 95 3.80 7.63 -11.42
N VAL A 96 3.29 7.67 -10.18
CA VAL A 96 4.11 7.40 -8.99
C VAL A 96 4.17 5.90 -8.65
N GLY A 97 3.26 5.09 -9.22
CA GLY A 97 3.13 3.65 -8.98
C GLY A 97 1.88 3.34 -8.18
N GLY A 98 0.95 2.56 -8.76
CA GLY A 98 -0.42 2.44 -8.28
C GLY A 98 -0.58 2.11 -6.79
N ARG A 99 0.26 1.21 -6.24
CA ARG A 99 0.18 0.79 -4.83
C ARG A 99 0.91 1.72 -3.84
N VAL A 100 1.44 2.85 -4.28
CA VAL A 100 2.07 3.85 -3.39
C VAL A 100 1.08 4.39 -2.37
N PHE A 101 -0.19 4.58 -2.76
CA PHE A 101 -1.27 4.96 -1.85
C PHE A 101 -1.30 4.08 -0.58
N CYS A 102 -1.19 2.76 -0.77
CA CYS A 102 -1.28 1.80 0.33
C CYS A 102 -0.18 1.98 1.37
N SER A 103 1.02 2.44 0.98
CA SER A 103 2.16 2.54 1.90
C SER A 103 2.45 3.96 2.39
N TRP A 104 2.05 4.99 1.65
CA TRP A 104 2.36 6.41 1.93
C TRP A 104 1.17 7.23 2.42
N VAL A 105 -0.06 6.86 2.06
CA VAL A 105 -1.25 7.66 2.36
C VAL A 105 -2.22 6.91 3.27
N CYS A 106 -2.38 5.60 3.07
CA CYS A 106 -3.38 4.81 3.77
C CYS A 106 -3.14 4.76 5.29
N PRO A 107 -4.13 5.16 6.12
CA PRO A 107 -4.04 5.13 7.58
C PRO A 107 -4.04 3.71 8.14
N VAL A 108 -4.75 2.79 7.49
CA VAL A 108 -4.82 1.38 7.89
C VAL A 108 -3.44 0.72 7.84
N ASN A 109 -2.57 1.16 6.91
CA ASN A 109 -1.21 0.65 6.84
C ASN A 109 -0.38 0.99 8.10
N LEU A 110 -0.67 2.10 8.80
CA LEU A 110 -0.01 2.41 10.06
C LEU A 110 -0.33 1.35 11.12
N ILE A 111 -1.60 0.95 11.18
CA ILE A 111 -2.14 -0.04 12.11
C ILE A 111 -1.56 -1.44 11.81
N THR A 112 -1.55 -1.85 10.55
CA THR A 112 -1.02 -3.16 10.15
C THR A 112 0.51 -3.24 10.25
N ASP A 113 1.23 -2.14 9.99
CA ASP A 113 2.67 -2.07 10.27
C ASP A 113 2.97 -2.18 11.78
N ALA A 114 2.16 -1.53 12.63
CA ALA A 114 2.30 -1.63 14.08
C ALA A 114 2.00 -3.04 14.59
N ALA A 115 0.95 -3.68 14.06
CA ALA A 115 0.62 -5.07 14.36
C ALA A 115 1.77 -6.00 13.97
N ALA A 116 2.34 -5.85 12.77
CA ALA A 116 3.46 -6.66 12.30
C ALA A 116 4.73 -6.45 13.16
N TRP A 117 5.02 -5.21 13.56
CA TRP A 117 6.15 -4.89 14.43
C TRP A 117 5.98 -5.54 15.82
N LEU A 118 4.80 -5.41 16.43
CA LEU A 118 4.50 -6.00 17.72
C LEU A 118 4.52 -7.52 17.66
N ARG A 119 3.98 -8.10 16.58
CA ARG A 119 4.02 -9.54 16.31
C ARG A 119 5.46 -10.08 16.29
N GLY A 120 6.35 -9.38 15.59
CA GLY A 120 7.78 -9.73 15.53
C GLY A 120 8.48 -9.61 16.89
N ARG A 121 8.12 -8.61 17.71
CA ARG A 121 8.62 -8.45 19.08
C ARG A 121 8.15 -9.56 20.02
N LEU A 122 6.90 -9.99 19.88
CA LEU A 122 6.29 -11.05 20.70
C LEU A 122 6.64 -12.46 20.21
N GLY A 123 7.33 -12.60 19.06
CA GLY A 123 7.71 -13.91 18.50
C GLY A 123 6.53 -14.75 18.03
N LEU A 124 5.36 -14.16 17.79
CA LEU A 124 4.14 -14.88 17.44
C LEU A 124 4.23 -15.45 16.02
N LYS A 125 4.28 -16.78 15.88
CA LYS A 125 4.19 -17.48 14.59
C LYS A 125 2.73 -17.68 14.20
N GLY A 126 2.37 -17.28 12.98
CA GLY A 126 0.99 -17.31 12.49
C GLY A 126 0.77 -18.53 11.62
N ASN A 127 -0.36 -19.21 11.81
CA ASN A 127 -0.72 -20.42 11.05
C ASN A 127 -1.78 -20.16 9.98
N GLY A 128 -2.24 -18.92 9.82
CA GLY A 128 -3.20 -18.58 8.77
C GLY A 128 -2.60 -18.78 7.38
N GLN A 129 -3.34 -19.42 6.49
CA GLN A 129 -3.00 -19.56 5.07
C GLN A 129 -4.14 -18.99 4.24
N PHE A 130 -4.11 -17.68 4.00
CA PHE A 130 -5.04 -17.06 3.07
C PHE A 130 -4.40 -16.96 1.69
N SER A 131 -5.16 -17.29 0.66
CA SER A 131 -4.69 -17.13 -0.70
C SER A 131 -4.59 -15.64 -1.04
N ARG A 132 -3.58 -15.26 -1.81
CA ARG A 132 -3.45 -13.89 -2.33
C ARG A 132 -4.51 -13.57 -3.37
N THR A 133 -5.15 -14.60 -3.92
CA THR A 133 -6.24 -14.46 -4.90
C THR A 133 -7.52 -13.95 -4.23
N THR A 134 -7.68 -14.15 -2.92
CA THR A 134 -8.88 -13.76 -2.17
C THR A 134 -9.19 -12.27 -2.28
N ARG A 135 -8.19 -11.37 -2.29
CA ARG A 135 -8.44 -9.93 -2.48
C ARG A 135 -9.02 -9.58 -3.85
N TYR A 136 -8.75 -10.36 -4.90
CA TYR A 136 -9.32 -10.12 -6.23
C TYR A 136 -10.76 -10.61 -6.30
N TRP A 137 -11.06 -11.71 -5.61
CA TRP A 137 -12.44 -12.15 -5.39
C TRP A 137 -13.24 -11.10 -4.60
N LEU A 138 -12.65 -10.54 -3.54
CA LEU A 138 -13.28 -9.45 -2.78
C LEU A 138 -13.42 -8.18 -3.62
N LEU A 139 -12.45 -7.83 -4.46
CA LEU A 139 -12.58 -6.73 -5.40
C LEU A 139 -13.75 -6.94 -6.37
N ALA A 140 -13.90 -8.14 -6.94
CA ALA A 140 -15.03 -8.47 -7.80
C ALA A 140 -16.36 -8.36 -7.05
N MET A 141 -16.44 -8.90 -5.83
CA MET A 141 -17.62 -8.78 -4.96
C MET A 141 -17.97 -7.32 -4.66
N VAL A 142 -16.99 -6.48 -4.35
CA VAL A 142 -17.18 -5.04 -4.08
C VAL A 142 -17.71 -4.28 -5.30
N LEU A 143 -17.47 -4.77 -6.52
CA LEU A 143 -18.02 -4.18 -7.75
C LEU A 143 -19.40 -4.75 -8.12
N VAL A 144 -19.66 -6.03 -7.83
CA VAL A 144 -20.93 -6.69 -8.17
C VAL A 144 -22.04 -6.39 -7.17
N VAL A 145 -21.75 -6.39 -5.86
CA VAL A 145 -22.76 -6.16 -4.82
C VAL A 145 -23.48 -4.82 -4.99
N PRO A 146 -22.80 -3.69 -5.28
CA PRO A 146 -23.49 -2.43 -5.53
C PRO A 146 -24.44 -2.50 -6.73
N ALA A 147 -24.12 -3.27 -7.77
CA ALA A 147 -25.00 -3.45 -8.92
C ALA A 147 -26.29 -4.23 -8.62
N VAL A 148 -26.26 -5.10 -7.61
CA VAL A 148 -27.44 -5.87 -7.19
C VAL A 148 -28.28 -5.10 -6.16
N VAL A 149 -27.63 -4.43 -5.21
CA VAL A 149 -28.31 -3.82 -4.05
C VAL A 149 -28.60 -2.33 -4.27
N GLY A 150 -27.93 -1.66 -5.22
CA GLY A 150 -28.07 -0.23 -5.48
C GLY A 150 -27.37 0.68 -4.46
N VAL A 151 -26.62 0.11 -3.52
CA VAL A 151 -25.88 0.84 -2.48
C VAL A 151 -24.40 0.48 -2.49
N MET A 152 -23.55 1.45 -2.17
CA MET A 152 -22.09 1.25 -2.05
C MET A 152 -21.75 0.52 -0.74
N ALA A 153 -22.09 -0.78 -0.67
CA ALA A 153 -21.99 -1.59 0.54
C ALA A 153 -20.57 -1.63 1.14
N TRP A 154 -19.54 -1.58 0.29
CA TRP A 154 -18.15 -1.55 0.75
C TRP A 154 -17.83 -0.30 1.58
N GLU A 155 -18.35 0.88 1.23
CA GLU A 155 -18.07 2.12 1.98
C GLU A 155 -18.66 2.12 3.41
N LEU A 156 -19.52 1.15 3.74
CA LEU A 156 -20.02 0.92 5.10
C LEU A 156 -19.04 0.10 5.96
N VAL A 157 -18.21 -0.74 5.33
CA VAL A 157 -17.28 -1.66 6.03
C VAL A 157 -15.81 -1.39 5.70
N ASN A 158 -15.52 -0.47 4.79
CA ASN A 158 -14.19 -0.10 4.35
C ASN A 158 -13.36 0.45 5.52
N PRO A 159 -12.32 -0.25 5.99
CA PRO A 159 -11.55 0.21 7.15
C PRO A 159 -10.83 1.53 6.92
N VAL A 160 -10.58 1.92 5.66
CA VAL A 160 -10.00 3.23 5.32
C VAL A 160 -11.01 4.34 5.63
N SER A 161 -12.23 4.22 5.12
CA SER A 161 -13.31 5.18 5.35
C SER A 161 -13.70 5.23 6.83
N LEU A 162 -13.76 4.08 7.50
CA LEU A 162 -14.07 4.00 8.93
C LEU A 162 -12.95 4.56 9.80
N ALA A 163 -11.68 4.42 9.42
CA ALA A 163 -10.59 5.08 10.11
C ALA A 163 -10.73 6.60 10.05
N MET A 164 -11.10 7.15 8.88
CA MET A 164 -11.28 8.60 8.74
C MET A 164 -12.51 9.09 9.51
N ARG A 165 -13.63 8.37 9.45
CA ARG A 165 -14.82 8.70 10.24
C ARG A 165 -14.55 8.63 11.74
N GLY A 166 -13.86 7.58 12.21
CA GLY A 166 -13.50 7.42 13.61
C GLY A 166 -12.54 8.51 14.12
N LEU A 167 -11.62 8.97 13.26
CA LEU A 167 -10.69 10.04 13.58
C LEU A 167 -11.35 11.43 13.59
N LEU A 168 -12.24 11.71 12.63
CA LEU A 168 -12.90 13.02 12.48
C LEU A 168 -14.07 13.22 13.46
N PHE A 169 -14.83 12.17 13.74
CA PHE A 169 -16.07 12.24 14.55
C PHE A 169 -15.93 11.61 15.95
N GLY A 170 -14.72 11.21 16.35
CA GLY A 170 -14.33 11.01 17.75
C GLY A 170 -14.72 9.69 18.40
N MET A 171 -15.80 9.00 18.03
CA MET A 171 -16.16 7.71 18.65
C MET A 171 -17.24 6.98 17.85
N GLY A 172 -17.02 5.70 17.53
CA GLY A 172 -18.00 4.87 16.82
C GLY A 172 -17.47 3.48 16.46
N ALA A 173 -18.32 2.67 15.81
CA ALA A 173 -18.01 1.30 15.37
C ALA A 173 -16.72 1.17 14.54
N GLY A 174 -16.22 2.27 13.96
CA GLY A 174 -14.94 2.31 13.26
C GLY A 174 -13.74 1.94 14.12
N TRP A 175 -13.66 2.40 15.38
CA TRP A 175 -12.56 2.04 16.28
C TRP A 175 -12.58 0.56 16.66
N ALA A 176 -13.78 -0.01 16.86
CA ALA A 176 -13.94 -1.44 17.11
C ALA A 176 -13.48 -2.28 15.91
N LEU A 177 -13.81 -1.87 14.68
CA LEU A 177 -13.35 -2.56 13.47
C LEU A 177 -11.83 -2.43 13.28
N LEU A 178 -11.25 -1.26 13.55
CA LEU A 178 -9.80 -1.06 13.49
C LEU A 178 -9.06 -1.89 14.53
N ALA A 179 -9.60 -1.99 15.75
CA ALA A 179 -9.06 -2.87 16.79
C ALA A 179 -9.17 -4.34 16.36
N ALA A 180 -10.31 -4.76 15.81
CA ALA A 180 -10.48 -6.11 15.28
C ALA A 180 -9.49 -6.43 14.15
N LEU A 181 -9.26 -5.47 13.23
CA LEU A 181 -8.28 -5.59 12.16
C LEU A 181 -6.85 -5.69 12.71
N PHE A 182 -6.51 -4.87 13.71
CA PHE A 182 -5.22 -4.94 14.40
C PHE A 182 -5.00 -6.30 15.06
N LEU A 183 -6.00 -6.80 15.79
CA LEU A 183 -5.94 -8.11 16.45
C LEU A 183 -5.85 -9.25 15.43
N PHE A 184 -6.59 -9.16 14.33
CA PHE A 184 -6.52 -10.12 13.23
C PHE A 184 -5.10 -10.20 12.65
N ASP A 185 -4.48 -9.05 12.34
CA ASP A 185 -3.12 -9.01 11.81
C ASP A 185 -2.05 -9.41 12.87
N LEU A 186 -2.32 -9.13 14.16
CA LEU A 186 -1.42 -9.47 15.26
C LEU A 186 -1.41 -10.98 15.57
N PHE A 187 -2.58 -11.61 15.64
CA PHE A 187 -2.72 -13.01 16.09
C PHE A 187 -2.84 -14.00 14.93
N VAL A 188 -3.66 -13.71 13.91
CA VAL A 188 -4.01 -14.68 12.87
C VAL A 188 -2.97 -14.72 11.74
N LEU A 189 -2.67 -13.55 11.16
CA LEU A 189 -1.86 -13.44 9.96
C LEU A 189 -0.99 -12.19 9.95
N GLU A 190 0.33 -12.34 9.76
CA GLU A 190 1.19 -11.19 9.54
C GLU A 190 0.77 -10.44 8.27
N ARG A 191 0.27 -9.20 8.44
CA ARG A 191 -0.22 -8.33 7.35
C ARG A 191 -1.34 -8.99 6.53
N GLY A 192 -2.22 -9.73 7.21
CA GLY A 192 -3.33 -10.47 6.61
C GLY A 192 -4.24 -9.58 5.78
N TRP A 193 -4.69 -8.45 6.34
CA TRP A 193 -5.63 -7.56 5.68
C TRP A 193 -5.05 -6.93 4.41
N CYS A 194 -3.96 -6.17 4.55
CA CYS A 194 -3.35 -5.44 3.43
C CYS A 194 -2.70 -6.36 2.37
N GLY A 195 -2.30 -7.58 2.74
CA GLY A 195 -1.71 -8.55 1.82
C GLY A 195 -2.73 -9.41 1.07
N HIS A 196 -3.80 -9.86 1.74
CA HIS A 196 -4.65 -10.94 1.23
C HIS A 196 -6.13 -10.59 1.08
N LEU A 197 -6.64 -9.57 1.78
CA LEU A 197 -8.08 -9.28 1.83
C LEU A 197 -8.46 -7.92 1.23
N CYS A 198 -7.59 -6.92 1.31
CA CYS A 198 -7.94 -5.55 0.97
C CYS A 198 -8.26 -5.36 -0.53
N PRO A 199 -9.53 -5.06 -0.91
CA PRO A 199 -9.93 -4.86 -2.31
C PRO A 199 -9.36 -3.57 -2.89
N VAL A 200 -9.21 -2.51 -2.07
CA VAL A 200 -8.51 -1.28 -2.45
C VAL A 200 -7.06 -1.59 -2.84
N GLY A 201 -6.39 -2.44 -2.06
CA GLY A 201 -5.04 -2.91 -2.36
C GLY A 201 -4.97 -3.71 -3.66
N ALA A 202 -5.99 -4.51 -3.98
CA ALA A 202 -6.10 -5.26 -5.22
C ALA A 202 -6.31 -4.34 -6.43
N PHE A 203 -7.19 -3.34 -6.31
CA PHE A 203 -7.43 -2.35 -7.36
C PHE A 203 -6.15 -1.59 -7.72
N TYR A 204 -5.48 -1.03 -6.71
CA TYR A 204 -4.21 -0.33 -6.92
C TYR A 204 -3.06 -1.24 -7.36
N ALA A 205 -3.13 -2.55 -7.08
CA ALA A 205 -2.21 -3.53 -7.67
C ALA A 205 -2.37 -3.58 -9.18
N LEU A 206 -3.61 -3.64 -9.70
CA LEU A 206 -3.86 -3.61 -11.14
C LEU A 206 -3.34 -2.33 -11.79
N VAL A 207 -3.56 -1.17 -11.16
CA VAL A 207 -3.00 0.11 -11.62
C VAL A 207 -1.47 0.09 -11.62
N ASN A 208 -0.86 -0.55 -10.62
CA ASN A 208 0.60 -0.65 -10.53
C ASN A 208 1.21 -1.54 -11.62
N ARG A 209 0.44 -2.36 -12.34
CA ARG A 209 0.98 -3.18 -13.46
C ARG A 209 1.67 -2.32 -14.53
N VAL A 210 1.14 -1.12 -14.77
CA VAL A 210 1.63 -0.15 -15.75
C VAL A 210 2.37 1.04 -15.11
N GLY A 211 2.62 0.98 -13.79
CA GLY A 211 3.24 2.08 -13.04
C GLY A 211 4.68 2.36 -13.46
N PHE A 212 5.05 3.65 -13.45
CA PHE A 212 6.33 4.14 -13.98
C PHE A 212 7.49 4.06 -12.98
N ILE A 213 7.24 4.27 -11.68
CA ILE A 213 8.27 4.14 -10.64
C ILE A 213 8.26 2.72 -10.08
N LYS A 214 9.43 2.07 -10.09
CA LYS A 214 9.64 0.71 -9.60
C LYS A 214 10.91 0.63 -8.77
N ILE A 215 11.04 -0.45 -8.00
CA ILE A 215 12.29 -0.77 -7.28
C ILE A 215 13.01 -1.85 -8.08
N SER A 216 14.31 -1.67 -8.27
CA SER A 216 15.19 -2.63 -8.95
C SER A 216 16.29 -3.09 -8.01
N ALA A 217 16.55 -4.39 -7.98
CA ALA A 217 17.69 -5.01 -7.34
C ALA A 217 18.91 -5.00 -8.30
N LYS A 218 19.30 -3.81 -8.79
CA LYS A 218 20.42 -3.68 -9.73
C LYS A 218 21.72 -4.22 -9.15
N GLY A 219 21.93 -4.04 -7.84
CA GLY A 219 23.13 -4.46 -7.13
C GLY A 219 23.12 -5.90 -6.62
N ARG A 220 22.30 -6.80 -7.19
CA ARG A 220 22.05 -8.15 -6.63
C ARG A 220 23.29 -9.02 -6.51
N GLU A 221 24.34 -8.73 -7.27
CA GLU A 221 25.68 -9.34 -7.16
C GLU A 221 26.36 -9.08 -5.81
N ARG A 222 26.03 -7.97 -5.14
CA ARG A 222 26.51 -7.65 -3.79
C ARG A 222 25.67 -8.29 -2.69
N CYS A 223 24.65 -9.09 -3.01
CA CYS A 223 23.75 -9.63 -2.01
C CYS A 223 24.46 -10.64 -1.10
N SER A 224 24.51 -10.34 0.20
CA SER A 224 25.07 -11.22 1.23
C SER A 224 24.10 -12.29 1.76
N ASN A 225 22.92 -12.45 1.15
CA ASN A 225 21.87 -13.39 1.57
C ASN A 225 21.44 -13.24 3.05
N CYS A 226 21.49 -12.04 3.63
CA CYS A 226 21.09 -11.78 5.02
C CYS A 226 19.58 -11.92 5.32
N MET A 227 18.74 -11.93 4.27
CA MET A 227 17.26 -12.05 4.35
C MET A 227 16.50 -10.90 5.02
N ASP A 228 17.17 -9.81 5.42
CA ASP A 228 16.52 -8.64 6.05
C ASP A 228 15.44 -8.02 5.17
N CYS A 229 15.66 -7.97 3.85
CA CYS A 229 14.68 -7.45 2.89
C CYS A 229 13.39 -8.29 2.85
N TYR A 230 13.48 -9.61 3.02
CA TYR A 230 12.32 -10.50 3.12
C TYR A 230 11.60 -10.35 4.46
N ALA A 231 12.33 -10.11 5.55
CA ALA A 231 11.73 -9.91 6.86
C ALA A 231 10.85 -8.65 6.91
N VAL A 232 11.26 -7.56 6.23
CA VAL A 232 10.51 -6.28 6.26
C VAL A 232 9.52 -6.10 5.12
N CYS A 233 9.60 -6.89 4.04
CA CYS A 233 8.72 -6.75 2.89
C CYS A 233 7.31 -7.28 3.20
N PRO A 234 6.25 -6.47 3.02
CA PRO A 234 4.87 -6.93 3.17
C PRO A 234 4.50 -8.06 2.19
N GLU A 235 5.17 -8.09 1.04
CA GLU A 235 4.87 -8.98 -0.09
C GLU A 235 6.08 -9.85 -0.43
N ARG A 236 6.62 -10.57 0.57
CA ARG A 236 7.88 -11.35 0.49
C ARG A 236 8.12 -12.11 -0.83
N PRO A 237 7.14 -12.81 -1.43
CA PRO A 237 7.37 -13.59 -2.65
C PRO A 237 7.87 -12.77 -3.85
N ILE A 238 7.59 -11.47 -3.90
CA ILE A 238 7.99 -10.60 -5.02
C ILE A 238 9.50 -10.44 -5.16
N LEU A 239 10.26 -10.71 -4.08
CA LEU A 239 11.71 -10.53 -4.05
C LEU A 239 12.49 -11.76 -4.58
N ARG A 240 11.85 -12.93 -4.65
CA ARG A 240 12.51 -14.21 -5.02
C ARG A 240 13.16 -14.15 -6.41
N GLY A 241 12.43 -13.67 -7.42
CA GLY A 241 12.93 -13.52 -8.78
C GLY A 241 14.02 -12.44 -8.90
N PRO A 242 13.74 -11.17 -8.51
CA PRO A 242 14.69 -10.07 -8.66
C PRO A 242 16.03 -10.27 -7.94
N VAL A 243 16.01 -10.82 -6.72
CA VAL A 243 17.21 -10.97 -5.87
C VAL A 243 17.99 -12.25 -6.19
N HIS A 244 17.34 -13.41 -6.30
CA HIS A 244 18.02 -14.70 -6.47
C HIS A 244 17.78 -15.38 -7.82
N GLY A 245 16.88 -14.84 -8.65
CA GLY A 245 16.46 -15.45 -9.90
C GLY A 245 17.36 -15.16 -11.10
N ALA A 246 18.52 -14.52 -10.91
CA ALA A 246 19.46 -14.17 -11.99
C ALA A 246 19.82 -15.38 -12.87
N LYS A 247 20.14 -16.52 -12.23
CA LYS A 247 20.48 -17.78 -12.91
C LYS A 247 19.30 -18.44 -13.62
N ARG A 248 18.08 -18.02 -13.33
CA ARG A 248 16.82 -18.52 -13.93
C ARG A 248 16.25 -17.55 -14.97
N GLY A 249 17.05 -16.59 -15.44
CA GLY A 249 16.63 -15.59 -16.43
C GLY A 249 15.77 -14.45 -15.88
N HIS A 250 15.56 -14.34 -14.56
CA HIS A 250 14.82 -13.21 -14.01
C HIS A 250 15.66 -11.93 -14.02
N GLY A 251 15.09 -10.84 -14.51
CA GLY A 251 15.68 -9.51 -14.45
C GLY A 251 15.75 -8.95 -13.01
N PRO A 252 16.54 -7.90 -12.77
CA PRO A 252 16.67 -7.26 -11.45
C PRO A 252 15.44 -6.42 -11.04
N LEU A 253 14.52 -6.15 -11.97
CA LEU A 253 13.36 -5.30 -11.73
C LEU A 253 12.28 -6.04 -10.92
N ILE A 254 11.77 -5.42 -9.86
CA ILE A 254 10.58 -5.91 -9.14
C ILE A 254 9.32 -5.54 -9.95
N ALA A 255 9.03 -6.35 -10.97
CA ALA A 255 7.89 -6.16 -11.87
C ALA A 255 6.54 -6.56 -11.24
N ALA A 256 6.56 -7.22 -10.07
CA ALA A 256 5.34 -7.65 -9.40
C ALA A 256 4.44 -6.45 -9.06
N GLN A 257 3.19 -6.52 -9.52
CA GLN A 257 2.18 -5.49 -9.31
C GLN A 257 1.83 -5.28 -7.83
N GLU A 258 2.22 -6.23 -6.96
CA GLU A 258 2.02 -6.16 -5.51
C GLU A 258 3.01 -5.27 -4.77
N CYS A 259 4.10 -4.86 -5.42
CA CYS A 259 5.05 -3.96 -4.78
C CYS A 259 4.35 -2.63 -4.44
N THR A 260 4.31 -2.29 -3.15
CA THR A 260 3.73 -1.03 -2.64
C THR A 260 4.68 0.15 -2.73
N ASN A 261 5.87 -0.01 -3.34
CA ASN A 261 6.92 1.01 -3.44
C ASN A 261 7.21 1.71 -2.08
N CYS A 262 7.22 0.92 -1.00
CA CYS A 262 7.38 1.43 0.36
C CYS A 262 8.82 1.74 0.76
N GLY A 263 9.81 1.40 -0.08
CA GLY A 263 11.23 1.68 0.13
C GLY A 263 11.92 0.90 1.26
N ARG A 264 11.20 0.06 2.03
CA ARG A 264 11.76 -0.66 3.18
C ARG A 264 12.92 -1.59 2.86
N CYS A 265 12.91 -2.21 1.67
CA CYS A 265 14.03 -3.04 1.19
C CYS A 265 15.31 -2.23 0.98
N ILE A 266 15.20 -0.94 0.63
CA ILE A 266 16.34 -0.03 0.46
C ILE A 266 16.87 0.40 1.83
N ASP A 267 15.98 0.67 2.79
CA ASP A 267 16.34 1.05 4.17
C ASP A 267 17.17 -0.04 4.87
N VAL A 268 16.78 -1.32 4.74
CA VAL A 268 17.42 -2.41 5.51
C VAL A 268 18.60 -3.08 4.81
N CYS A 269 18.85 -2.79 3.53
CA CYS A 269 19.90 -3.46 2.78
C CYS A 269 21.26 -2.77 2.97
N ALA A 270 22.13 -3.36 3.77
CA ALA A 270 23.46 -2.84 4.06
C ALA A 270 24.36 -2.77 2.81
N GLU A 271 24.20 -3.74 1.89
CA GLU A 271 24.98 -3.86 0.64
C GLU A 271 24.42 -3.00 -0.51
N GLN A 272 23.38 -2.20 -0.25
CA GLN A 272 22.78 -1.27 -1.21
C GLN A 272 22.41 -1.96 -2.54
N VAL A 273 21.74 -3.10 -2.45
CA VAL A 273 21.29 -3.90 -3.61
C VAL A 273 20.15 -3.21 -4.36
N PHE A 274 19.29 -2.50 -3.62
CA PHE A 274 18.04 -1.94 -4.14
C PHE A 274 18.13 -0.45 -4.43
N GLU A 275 17.55 -0.04 -5.54
CA GLU A 275 17.39 1.34 -5.96
C GLU A 275 16.00 1.60 -6.55
N ILE A 276 15.56 2.85 -6.49
CA ILE A 276 14.34 3.29 -7.18
C ILE A 276 14.72 3.61 -8.61
N THR A 277 14.02 2.99 -9.57
CA THR A 277 14.19 3.24 -11.00
C THR A 277 12.89 3.78 -11.58
N VAL A 278 13.04 4.66 -12.56
CA VAL A 278 11.96 5.12 -13.42
C VAL A 278 11.98 4.30 -14.70
N GLY A 279 10.84 3.72 -15.09
CA GLY A 279 10.72 2.93 -16.31
C GLY A 279 9.57 1.93 -16.29
N PHE A 280 9.03 1.65 -17.47
CA PHE A 280 7.94 0.68 -17.62
C PHE A 280 8.43 -0.75 -17.39
N ALA A 281 7.70 -1.51 -16.56
CA ALA A 281 7.94 -2.94 -16.32
C ALA A 281 7.78 -3.80 -17.59
N VAL A 282 7.11 -3.27 -18.63
CA VAL A 282 6.83 -3.96 -19.91
C VAL A 282 8.10 -4.32 -20.69
N LYS A 283 9.26 -3.72 -20.38
CA LYS A 283 10.50 -3.92 -21.15
C LYS A 283 11.47 -4.98 -20.59
N ALA A 284 11.08 -5.76 -19.58
CA ALA A 284 11.98 -6.77 -19.01
C ALA A 284 11.93 -8.16 -19.69
N GLU A 285 10.90 -8.45 -20.48
CA GLU A 285 10.73 -9.77 -21.11
C GLU A 285 11.37 -9.88 -22.50
N LYS A 286 11.62 -8.75 -23.20
CA LYS A 286 12.10 -8.74 -24.60
C LYS A 286 13.61 -8.51 -24.80
N THR A 287 14.42 -8.39 -23.74
CA THR A 287 15.87 -8.10 -23.90
C THR A 287 16.75 -9.35 -23.77
N LEU A 288 16.18 -10.55 -23.60
CA LEU A 288 16.93 -11.81 -23.55
C LEU A 288 16.89 -12.63 -24.84
N GLU A 289 16.15 -12.20 -25.87
CA GLU A 289 16.09 -12.90 -27.17
C GLU A 289 17.05 -12.34 -28.24
N ASN A 290 17.85 -11.31 -27.93
CA ASN A 290 18.84 -10.78 -28.87
C ASN A 290 20.16 -10.50 -28.14
N LYS A 291 20.89 -11.56 -27.78
CA LYS A 291 22.35 -11.53 -27.69
C LYS A 291 22.95 -12.92 -27.73
#